data_AF-A0A423PM46-F1
#
_entry.id   AF-A0A423PM46-F1
#
_cell.length_a   1.000
_cell.length_b   1.000
_cell.length_c   1.000
_cell.angle_alpha   90.00
_cell.angle_beta   90.00
_cell.angle_gamma   90.00
#
_symmetry.space_group_name_H-M   'P 1'
#
loop_
_entity.id
_entity.type
_entity.pdbx_description
1 polymer ?
#
loop_
_entity_poly.entity_id
_entity_poly.type
_entity_poly.pdbx_seq_one_letter_code
_entity_poly.pdbx_strand_id
1 'polypeptide(L)'
;MAAWPYNTQQWQRLRRLKLSDEPLCERCRARDRVKPAKAVDHRVAISAGGDPFPTLDALASLCTSCHSIKTAEDEGRARPTIDPATGRPFGSSEWW
;
A
#
# COMPACT_ATOMS: atom_id res chain seq x y z
N MET A 1 -10.84 -2.61 -18.27
CA MET A 1 -11.16 -1.37 -17.53
C MET A 1 -10.90 -1.61 -16.06
N ALA A 2 -10.38 -0.62 -15.31
CA ALA A 2 -10.25 -0.78 -13.86
C ALA A 2 -11.64 -0.97 -13.22
N ALA A 3 -11.75 -1.85 -12.22
CA ALA A 3 -13.00 -2.06 -11.50
C ALA A 3 -13.33 -0.86 -10.61
N TRP A 4 -14.60 -0.74 -10.23
CA TRP A 4 -14.99 0.16 -9.14
C TRP A 4 -14.25 -0.24 -7.85
N PRO A 5 -13.80 0.71 -7.01
CA PRO A 5 -13.90 2.17 -7.12
C PRO A 5 -12.72 2.81 -7.89
N TYR A 6 -11.74 2.03 -8.32
CA TYR A 6 -10.48 2.51 -8.87
C TYR A 6 -10.61 3.28 -10.19
N ASN A 7 -11.72 3.10 -10.90
CA ASN A 7 -12.04 3.83 -12.13
C ASN A 7 -12.77 5.18 -11.89
N THR A 8 -13.13 5.52 -10.65
CA THR A 8 -13.91 6.72 -10.34
C THR A 8 -13.05 7.98 -10.27
N GLN A 9 -13.63 9.14 -10.57
CA GLN A 9 -12.95 10.43 -10.42
C GLN A 9 -12.60 10.73 -8.94
N GLN A 10 -13.44 10.28 -8.01
CA GLN A 10 -13.22 10.43 -6.58
C GLN A 10 -11.94 9.71 -6.15
N TRP A 11 -11.75 8.46 -6.59
CA TRP A 11 -10.51 7.73 -6.34
C TRP A 11 -9.30 8.41 -6.99
N GLN A 12 -9.41 8.87 -8.24
CA GLN A 12 -8.31 9.55 -8.92
C GLN A 12 -7.87 10.82 -8.17
N ARG A 13 -8.80 11.59 -7.62
CA ARG A 13 -8.52 12.77 -6.79
C ARG A 13 -7.84 12.37 -5.48
N LEU A 14 -8.38 11.37 -4.79
CA LEU A 14 -7.84 10.88 -3.52
C LEU A 14 -6.41 10.34 -3.69
N ARG A 15 -6.18 9.56 -4.74
CA ARG A 15 -4.84 9.07 -5.12
C ARG A 15 -3.85 10.20 -5.37
N ARG A 16 -4.25 11.25 -6.09
CA ARG A 16 -3.38 12.41 -6.35
C ARG A 16 -3.05 13.16 -5.06
N LEU A 17 -4.04 13.34 -4.18
CA LEU A 17 -3.85 14.00 -2.90
C LEU A 17 -2.87 13.21 -2.02
N LYS A 18 -3.08 11.91 -1.86
CA LYS A 18 -2.19 11.03 -1.09
C LYS A 18 -0.75 11.04 -1.62
N LEU A 19 -0.54 10.96 -2.93
CA LEU A 19 0.80 11.01 -3.51
C LEU A 19 1.47 12.39 -3.43
N SER A 20 0.68 13.46 -3.30
CA SER A 20 1.22 14.82 -3.11
C SER A 20 1.64 15.05 -1.66
N ASP A 21 0.87 14.52 -0.71
CA ASP A 21 1.14 14.58 0.72
C ASP A 21 2.29 13.64 1.13
N GLU A 22 2.24 12.39 0.68
CA GLU A 22 3.25 11.36 0.96
C GLU A 22 3.80 10.78 -0.35
N PRO A 23 4.80 11.43 -0.97
CA PRO A 23 5.34 11.03 -2.27
C PRO A 23 6.30 9.82 -2.22
N LEU A 24 6.64 9.35 -1.01
CA LEU A 24 7.57 8.25 -0.78
C LEU A 24 6.83 6.97 -0.40
N CYS A 25 7.43 5.83 -0.74
CA CYS A 25 6.91 4.53 -0.37
C CYS A 25 7.03 4.29 1.14
N GLU A 26 5.90 4.26 1.84
CA GLU A 26 5.82 4.11 3.30
C GLU A 26 6.53 2.83 3.78
N ARG A 27 6.29 1.69 3.11
CA ARG A 27 6.97 0.42 3.42
C ARG A 27 8.48 0.44 3.21
N CYS A 28 8.99 1.27 2.31
CA CYS A 28 10.42 1.40 2.10
C CYS A 28 11.01 2.34 3.16
N ARG A 29 10.30 3.43 3.48
CA ARG A 29 10.68 4.37 4.55
C ARG A 29 10.82 3.64 5.89
N ALA A 30 9.90 2.72 6.22
CA ALA A 30 9.97 1.88 7.42
C ALA A 30 11.18 0.92 7.45
N ARG A 31 11.85 0.70 6.31
CA ARG A 31 13.06 -0.13 6.18
C ARG A 31 14.31 0.73 5.91
N ASP A 32 14.26 2.02 6.26
CA ASP A 32 15.30 3.02 5.99
C ASP A 32 15.71 3.13 4.51
N ARG A 33 14.76 2.87 3.60
CA ARG A 33 14.95 2.98 2.15
C ARG A 33 14.11 4.11 1.58
N VAL A 34 14.73 4.96 0.77
CA VAL A 34 14.02 6.01 0.03
C VAL A 34 13.65 5.49 -1.36
N LYS A 35 12.36 5.34 -1.62
CA LYS A 35 11.82 5.03 -2.96
C LYS A 35 10.58 5.88 -3.23
N PRO A 36 10.42 6.43 -4.45
CA PRO A 36 9.20 7.15 -4.81
C PRO A 36 8.00 6.20 -4.84
N ALA A 37 6.87 6.67 -4.31
CA ALA A 37 5.59 6.00 -4.44
C ALA A 37 5.08 6.11 -5.88
N LYS A 38 4.47 5.03 -6.38
CA LYS A 38 3.86 4.95 -7.72
C LYS A 38 2.40 4.48 -7.66
N ALA A 39 2.03 3.82 -6.58
CA ALA A 39 0.70 3.33 -6.30
C ALA A 39 0.20 3.87 -4.96
N VAL A 40 -1.11 3.97 -4.84
CA VAL A 40 -1.80 4.20 -3.58
C VAL A 40 -2.71 2.99 -3.40
N ASP A 41 -2.67 2.39 -2.23
CA ASP A 41 -3.45 1.21 -1.89
C ASP A 41 -4.20 1.41 -0.58
N HIS A 42 -5.31 0.72 -0.39
CA HIS A 42 -6.05 0.72 0.86
C HIS A 42 -5.30 -0.12 1.90
N ARG A 43 -5.10 0.41 3.12
CA ARG A 43 -4.48 -0.36 4.22
C ARG A 43 -5.33 -1.56 4.60
N VAL A 44 -6.66 -1.39 4.59
CA VAL A 44 -7.65 -2.48 4.65
C VAL A 44 -8.25 -2.64 3.26
N ALA A 45 -8.04 -3.80 2.63
CA ALA A 45 -8.57 -4.06 1.29
C ALA A 45 -10.10 -3.90 1.25
N ILE A 46 -10.62 -3.38 0.14
CA ILE A 46 -12.07 -3.24 -0.06
C ILE A 46 -12.78 -4.61 0.01
N SER A 47 -12.13 -5.67 -0.51
CA SER A 47 -12.61 -7.05 -0.40
C SER A 47 -12.71 -7.56 1.03
N ALA A 48 -11.96 -6.95 1.97
CA ALA A 48 -11.99 -7.24 3.39
C ALA A 48 -12.87 -6.25 4.19
N GLY A 49 -13.70 -5.43 3.52
CA GLY A 49 -14.61 -4.48 4.15
C GLY A 49 -14.03 -3.07 4.34
N GLY A 50 -12.90 -2.75 3.71
CA GLY A 50 -12.35 -1.39 3.70
C GLY A 50 -13.27 -0.38 2.99
N ASP A 51 -13.28 0.86 3.48
CA ASP A 51 -14.00 1.96 2.84
C ASP A 51 -13.36 2.25 1.46
N PRO A 52 -14.15 2.32 0.37
CA PRO A 52 -13.64 2.68 -0.97
C PRO A 52 -13.02 4.07 -1.05
N PHE A 53 -13.45 5.03 -0.21
CA PHE A 53 -13.00 6.43 -0.24
C PHE A 53 -12.63 6.96 1.15
N PRO A 54 -11.63 6.35 1.83
CA PRO A 54 -11.35 6.66 3.20
C PRO A 54 -10.49 7.93 3.34
N THR A 55 -10.16 8.29 4.57
CA THR A 55 -9.17 9.33 4.87
C THR A 55 -7.76 8.92 4.42
N LEU A 56 -6.85 9.89 4.31
CA LEU A 56 -5.50 9.66 3.77
C LEU A 56 -4.65 8.71 4.63
N ASP A 57 -4.88 8.66 5.94
CA ASP A 57 -4.21 7.76 6.88
C ASP A 57 -4.59 6.29 6.68
N ALA A 58 -5.79 6.01 6.16
CA ALA A 58 -6.25 4.66 5.81
C ALA A 58 -5.73 4.20 4.43
N LEU A 59 -4.97 5.05 3.75
CA LEU A 59 -4.30 4.75 2.49
C LEU A 59 -2.80 4.61 2.69
N ALA A 60 -2.15 3.89 1.79
CA ALA A 60 -0.71 3.68 1.77
C ALA A 60 -0.12 4.10 0.42
N SER A 61 0.87 5.00 0.46
CA SER A 61 1.74 5.33 -0.67
C SER A 61 2.80 4.26 -0.83
N LEU A 62 2.80 3.54 -1.96
CA LEU A 62 3.67 2.38 -2.20
C LEU A 62 4.41 2.48 -3.53
N CYS A 63 5.66 2.02 -3.55
CA CYS A 63 6.35 1.71 -4.81
C CYS A 63 5.78 0.43 -5.42
N THR A 64 6.00 0.22 -6.73
CA THR A 64 5.46 -0.92 -7.47
C THR A 64 5.76 -2.26 -6.81
N SER A 65 6.99 -2.48 -6.32
CA SER A 65 7.36 -3.76 -5.70
C SER A 65 6.64 -3.99 -4.36
N CYS A 66 6.50 -2.95 -3.54
CA CYS A 66 5.81 -3.07 -2.26
C CYS A 66 4.30 -3.26 -2.46
N HIS A 67 3.73 -2.60 -3.47
CA HIS A 67 2.34 -2.79 -3.86
C HIS A 67 2.07 -4.24 -4.29
N SER A 68 2.89 -4.82 -5.16
CA SER A 68 2.73 -6.21 -5.59
C SER A 68 2.84 -7.21 -4.43
N ILE A 69 3.74 -6.97 -3.47
CA ILE A 69 3.85 -7.80 -2.26
C ILE A 69 2.56 -7.72 -1.45
N LYS A 70 2.04 -6.52 -1.21
CA LYS A 70 0.77 -6.33 -0.48
C LYS A 70 -0.40 -7.01 -1.18
N THR A 71 -0.53 -6.85 -2.50
CA THR A 71 -1.59 -7.54 -3.25
C THR A 71 -1.51 -9.05 -3.06
N ALA A 72 -0.30 -9.63 -3.10
CA ALA A 72 -0.14 -11.05 -2.82
C ALA A 72 -0.47 -11.40 -1.35
N GLU A 73 -0.21 -10.52 -0.38
CA GLU A 73 -0.57 -10.74 1.04
C GLU A 73 -2.09 -10.76 1.21
N ASP A 74 -2.79 -9.78 0.65
CA ASP A 74 -4.25 -9.67 0.70
C ASP A 74 -4.95 -10.85 0.02
N GLU A 75 -4.32 -11.43 -1.00
CA GLU A 75 -4.81 -12.61 -1.73
C GLU A 75 -4.38 -13.94 -1.11
N GLY A 76 -3.62 -13.93 0.00
CA GLY A 76 -3.11 -15.14 0.64
C GLY A 76 -2.04 -15.89 -0.16
N ARG A 77 -1.39 -15.22 -1.12
CA ARG A 77 -0.36 -15.76 -2.02
C ARG A 77 1.06 -15.29 -1.70
N ALA A 78 1.23 -14.39 -0.74
CA ALA A 78 2.52 -13.81 -0.45
C ALA A 78 3.52 -14.80 0.14
N ARG A 79 4.79 -14.60 -0.24
CA ARG A 79 5.92 -15.14 0.49
C ARG A 79 6.34 -14.12 1.56
N PRO A 80 6.74 -14.58 2.76
CA PRO A 80 7.21 -13.68 3.80
C PRO A 80 8.40 -12.86 3.30
N THR A 81 8.32 -11.54 3.44
CA THR A 81 9.49 -10.69 3.23
C THR A 81 10.38 -10.82 4.46
N ILE A 82 11.61 -11.27 4.29
CA ILE A 82 12.58 -11.40 5.38
C ILE A 82 13.32 -10.09 5.57
N ASP A 83 13.41 -9.63 6.82
CA ASP A 83 14.26 -8.53 7.22
C ASP A 83 15.74 -8.95 7.16
N PRO A 84 16.57 -8.29 6.33
CA PRO A 84 18.00 -8.62 6.26
C PRO A 84 18.76 -8.33 7.57
N ALA A 85 18.25 -7.46 8.45
CA ALA A 85 18.91 -7.13 9.71
C ALA A 85 18.65 -8.21 10.79
N THR A 86 17.41 -8.68 10.92
CA THR A 86 17.02 -9.63 11.98
C THR A 86 16.86 -11.08 11.50
N GLY A 87 16.77 -11.31 10.18
CA GLY A 87 16.50 -12.63 9.59
C GLY A 87 15.07 -13.14 9.80
N ARG A 88 14.18 -12.30 10.36
CA ARG A 88 12.78 -12.65 10.64
C ARG A 88 11.87 -12.11 9.54
N PRO A 89 10.72 -12.74 9.27
CA PRO A 89 9.71 -12.13 8.42
C PRO A 89 9.24 -10.82 9.06
N PHE A 90 9.08 -9.77 8.25
CA PHE A 90 8.32 -8.60 8.67
C PHE A 90 6.88 -9.04 8.94
N GLY A 91 6.36 -8.81 10.15
CA GLY A 91 5.01 -9.18 10.53
C GLY A 91 3.97 -8.41 9.72
N SER A 92 2.86 -9.08 9.37
CA SER A 92 1.76 -8.47 8.62
C SER A 92 1.12 -7.27 9.33
N SER A 93 1.20 -7.24 10.68
CA SER A 93 0.74 -6.14 11.53
C SER A 93 1.75 -5.00 11.69
N GLU A 94 2.99 -5.16 11.24
CA GLU A 94 4.06 -4.16 11.43
C GLU A 94 4.20 -3.21 10.22
N TRP A 95 3.35 -3.37 9.20
CA TRP A 95 3.46 -2.60 7.96
C TRP A 95 2.80 -1.22 7.97
N TRP A 96 1.88 -0.98 8.91
CA TRP A 96 0.98 0.17 8.92
C TRP A 96 1.02 0.90 10.25
#